data_AF-A0A1B9KUV7-F1
#
_entry.id   AF-A0A1B9KUV7-F1
#
_cell.length_a   1.000
_cell.length_b   1.000
_cell.length_c   1.000
_cell.angle_alpha   90.00
_cell.angle_beta   90.00
_cell.angle_gamma   90.00
#
_symmetry.space_group_name_H-M   'P 1'
#
loop_
_entity.id
_entity.type
_entity.pdbx_description
1 polymer ?
#
loop_
_entity_poly.entity_id
_entity_poly.type
_entity_poly.pdbx_seq_one_letter_code
_entity_poly.pdbx_strand_id
1 'polypeptide(L)'
;MDLLKQEYVANAVTLFDLRLSESEITIYLDCINFMLEYCSDEQINQSINQYIACMDKEELSWRRDDLLVLIKSIEHKDFIPDRYK
;
A
#
# COMPACT_ATOMS: atom_id res chain seq x y z
N MET A 1 -7.20 8.64 -2.32
CA MET A 1 -6.65 8.35 -0.99
C MET A 1 -5.96 9.58 -0.46
N ASP A 2 -6.47 10.16 0.63
CA ASP A 2 -5.89 11.36 1.26
C ASP A 2 -5.36 11.03 2.66
N LEU A 3 -4.17 11.51 2.99
CA LEU A 3 -3.62 11.42 4.36
C LEU A 3 -4.21 12.54 5.22
N LEU A 4 -5.01 12.17 6.23
CA LEU A 4 -5.63 13.12 7.15
C LEU A 4 -4.74 13.40 8.36
N LYS A 5 -4.12 12.37 8.91
CA LYS A 5 -3.23 12.45 10.08
C LYS A 5 -2.16 11.37 10.02
N GLN A 6 -0.98 11.70 10.50
CA GLN A 6 0.09 10.75 10.78
C GLN A 6 0.52 10.92 12.24
N GLU A 7 0.69 9.81 12.94
CA GLU A 7 1.18 9.81 14.32
C GLU A 7 2.29 8.77 14.46
N TYR A 8 3.40 9.19 15.05
CA TYR A 8 4.51 8.31 15.35
C TYR A 8 4.47 7.94 16.83
N VAL A 9 4.18 6.68 17.12
CA VAL A 9 3.99 6.17 18.48
C VAL A 9 5.22 5.39 18.92
N ALA A 10 5.75 5.77 20.09
CA ALA A 10 6.82 5.06 20.80
C ALA A 10 8.09 4.76 19.99
N ASN A 11 8.41 5.59 19.00
CA ASN A 11 9.56 5.40 18.11
C ASN A 11 9.61 4.05 17.38
N ALA A 12 8.45 3.40 17.17
CA ALA A 12 8.39 2.06 16.61
C ALA A 12 7.28 1.89 15.57
N VAL A 13 6.16 2.62 15.71
CA VAL A 13 4.98 2.44 14.87
C VAL A 13 4.53 3.78 14.32
N THR A 14 4.27 3.82 13.01
CA THR A 14 3.61 4.95 12.37
C THR A 14 2.15 4.58 12.12
N LEU A 15 1.25 5.37 12.69
CA LEU A 15 -0.20 5.27 12.47
C LEU A 15 -0.62 6.30 11.42
N PHE A 16 -1.47 5.87 10.49
CA PHE A 16 -2.03 6.72 9.45
C PHE A 16 -3.55 6.78 9.57
N ASP A 17 -4.08 7.98 9.48
CA ASP A 17 -5.50 8.24 9.25
C ASP A 17 -5.68 8.60 7.78
N LEU A 18 -6.44 7.79 7.05
CA LEU A 18 -6.58 7.86 5.60
C LEU A 18 -8.05 8.03 5.23
N ARG A 19 -8.33 8.93 4.29
CA ARG A 19 -9.61 9.00 3.60
C ARG A 19 -9.54 8.23 2.29
N LEU A 20 -10.49 7.34 2.11
CA LEU A 20 -10.66 6.54 0.89
C LEU A 20 -12.07 6.75 0.34
N SER A 21 -12.22 6.71 -0.99
CA SER A 21 -13.53 6.57 -1.60
C SER A 21 -14.08 5.16 -1.38
N GLU A 22 -15.40 5.03 -1.45
CA GLU A 22 -16.07 3.71 -1.40
C GLU A 22 -15.55 2.77 -2.50
N SER A 23 -15.29 3.29 -3.70
CA SER A 23 -14.73 2.51 -4.80
C SER A 23 -13.32 1.99 -4.48
N GLU A 24 -12.46 2.82 -3.88
CA GLU A 24 -11.13 2.40 -3.45
C GLU A 24 -11.23 1.26 -2.41
N ILE A 25 -12.11 1.40 -1.41
CA ILE A 25 -12.32 0.39 -0.37
C ILE A 25 -12.82 -0.92 -0.97
N THR A 26 -13.81 -0.85 -1.87
CA THR A 26 -14.42 -2.03 -2.50
C THR A 26 -13.39 -2.81 -3.30
N ILE A 27 -12.54 -2.12 -4.08
CA ILE A 27 -11.45 -2.77 -4.84
C ILE A 27 -10.49 -3.51 -3.90
N TYR A 28 -10.05 -2.89 -2.81
CA TYR A 28 -9.16 -3.55 -1.86
C TYR A 28 -9.80 -4.79 -1.23
N LEU A 29 -11.07 -4.69 -0.85
CA LEU A 29 -11.82 -5.79 -0.27
C LEU A 29 -11.98 -6.96 -1.25
N ASP A 30 -12.37 -6.68 -2.49
CA ASP A 30 -12.56 -7.70 -3.53
C ASP A 30 -11.24 -8.43 -3.85
N CYS A 31 -10.12 -7.71 -3.88
CA CYS A 31 -8.80 -8.34 -4.05
C CYS A 31 -8.46 -9.28 -2.89
N ILE A 32 -8.74 -8.89 -1.65
CA ILE A 32 -8.50 -9.75 -0.48
C ILE A 32 -9.39 -10.98 -0.54
N ASN A 33 -10.68 -10.80 -0.84
CA ASN A 33 -11.62 -11.91 -0.97
C ASN A 33 -11.19 -12.89 -2.06
N PHE A 34 -10.77 -12.39 -3.22
CA PHE A 34 -10.25 -13.23 -4.30
C PHE A 34 -9.05 -14.06 -3.85
N MET A 35 -8.07 -13.44 -3.17
CA MET A 35 -6.90 -14.17 -2.67
C MET A 35 -7.30 -15.25 -1.66
N LEU A 36 -8.18 -14.93 -0.72
CA LEU A 36 -8.64 -15.87 0.30
C LEU A 36 -9.46 -17.03 -0.27
N GLU A 37 -10.23 -16.78 -1.32
CA GLU A 37 -11.11 -17.79 -1.92
C GLU A 37 -10.38 -18.68 -2.94
N TYR A 38 -9.42 -18.13 -3.68
CA TYR A 38 -8.84 -18.80 -4.86
C TYR A 38 -7.34 -19.07 -4.79
N CYS A 39 -6.61 -18.54 -3.81
CA CYS A 39 -5.17 -18.78 -3.68
C CYS A 39 -4.87 -19.69 -2.48
N SER A 40 -3.95 -20.62 -2.65
CA SER A 40 -3.39 -21.38 -1.52
C SER A 40 -2.44 -20.50 -0.70
N ASP A 41 -2.18 -20.87 0.56
CA ASP A 41 -1.22 -20.17 1.42
C ASP A 41 0.16 -20.00 0.76
N GLU A 42 0.60 -21.00 0.00
CA GLU A 42 1.88 -20.97 -0.71
C GLU A 42 1.85 -19.97 -1.88
N GLN A 43 0.73 -19.89 -2.60
CA GLN A 43 0.51 -18.91 -3.67
C GLN A 43 0.38 -17.50 -3.12
N ILE A 44 -0.30 -17.31 -2.00
CA ILE A 44 -0.41 -16.02 -1.30
C ILE A 44 0.99 -15.54 -0.86
N ASN A 45 1.78 -16.43 -0.25
CA ASN A 45 3.14 -16.12 0.17
C ASN A 45 4.07 -15.81 -1.02
N GLN A 46 3.87 -16.44 -2.19
CA GLN A 46 4.64 -16.13 -3.39
C GLN A 46 4.15 -14.84 -4.09
N SER A 47 2.84 -14.60 -4.15
CA SER A 47 2.24 -13.45 -4.83
C SER A 47 2.44 -12.13 -4.07
N ILE A 48 2.34 -12.14 -2.73
CA ILE A 48 2.67 -10.99 -1.87
C ILE A 48 4.15 -10.59 -2.05
N ASN A 49 5.04 -11.55 -2.31
CA ASN A 49 6.47 -11.31 -2.48
C ASN A 49 6.88 -10.92 -3.92
N GLN A 50 6.03 -11.08 -4.94
CA GLN A 50 6.43 -10.82 -6.33
C GLN A 50 5.46 -9.94 -7.15
N TYR A 51 4.14 -10.00 -6.91
CA TYR A 51 3.16 -9.44 -7.84
C TYR A 51 1.86 -9.05 -7.13
N ILE A 52 1.82 -7.91 -6.44
CA ILE A 52 0.55 -7.24 -6.18
C ILE A 52 0.26 -6.36 -7.40
N ALA A 53 -0.53 -6.87 -8.35
CA ALA A 53 -1.01 -6.12 -9.49
C ALA A 53 -2.43 -6.56 -9.87
N CYS A 54 -3.40 -5.66 -9.72
CA CYS A 54 -4.69 -5.76 -10.40
C CYS A 54 -5.24 -4.35 -10.66
N MET A 55 -5.02 -3.86 -11.89
CA MET A 55 -5.55 -2.67 -12.59
C MET A 55 -4.94 -2.74 -14.01
N ASP A 56 -5.40 -1.94 -14.99
CA ASP A 56 -4.64 -1.83 -16.23
C ASP A 56 -3.29 -1.14 -15.99
N LYS A 57 -2.34 -1.24 -16.93
CA LYS A 57 -0.98 -0.71 -16.72
C LYS A 57 -0.95 0.80 -16.45
N GLU A 58 -1.90 1.54 -16.97
CA GLU A 58 -1.95 3.00 -16.88
C GLU A 58 -2.51 3.41 -15.51
N GLU A 59 -3.63 2.83 -15.10
CA GLU A 59 -4.23 3.04 -13.77
C GLU A 59 -3.29 2.58 -12.64
N LEU A 60 -2.62 1.44 -12.81
CA LEU A 60 -1.59 0.99 -11.85
C LEU A 60 -0.42 1.96 -11.77
N SER A 61 -0.03 2.58 -12.89
CA SER A 61 1.07 3.54 -12.89
C SER A 61 0.72 4.81 -12.12
N TRP A 62 -0.49 5.34 -12.31
CA TRP A 62 -0.98 6.50 -11.56
C TRP A 62 -1.13 6.18 -10.08
N ARG A 63 -1.72 5.03 -9.76
CA ARG A 63 -1.91 4.60 -8.36
C ARG A 63 -0.58 4.35 -7.67
N ARG A 64 0.39 3.74 -8.36
CA ARG A 64 1.77 3.58 -7.89
C ARG A 64 2.38 4.95 -7.62
N ASP A 65 2.27 5.90 -8.54
CA ASP A 65 2.91 7.20 -8.40
C ASP A 65 2.31 8.01 -7.24
N ASP A 66 0.99 7.97 -7.07
CA ASP A 66 0.30 8.57 -5.91
C ASP A 66 0.75 7.92 -4.59
N LEU A 67 0.82 6.59 -4.55
CA LEU A 67 1.35 5.84 -3.39
C LEU A 67 2.81 6.18 -3.14
N LEU A 68 3.62 6.37 -4.17
CA LEU A 68 5.04 6.67 -4.06
C LEU A 68 5.27 8.10 -3.55
N VAL A 69 4.44 9.05 -3.95
CA VAL A 69 4.38 10.41 -3.39
C VAL A 69 3.98 10.36 -1.92
N LEU A 70 2.96 9.57 -1.57
CA LEU A 70 2.52 9.39 -0.19
C LEU A 70 3.61 8.73 0.67
N ILE A 71 4.25 7.66 0.20
CA ILE A 71 5.34 6.99 0.89
C ILE A 71 6.50 7.97 1.14
N LYS A 72 6.91 8.74 0.13
CA LYS A 72 7.95 9.76 0.29
C LYS A 72 7.59 10.87 1.28
N SER A 73 6.30 11.19 1.44
CA SER A 73 5.86 12.21 2.38
C SER A 73 5.84 11.73 3.83
N ILE A 74 5.71 10.41 4.05
CA ILE A 74 5.66 9.78 5.38
C ILE A 74 6.97 9.10 5.79
N GLU A 75 7.90 8.90 4.85
CA GLU A 75 9.16 8.19 5.07
C GLU A 75 10.05 8.93 6.07
N HIS A 76 10.36 8.26 7.17
CA HIS A 76 11.40 8.71 8.10
C HIS A 76 12.77 8.39 7.51
N LYS A 77 13.38 9.40 6.88
CA LYS A 77 14.67 9.31 6.17
C LYS A 77 15.78 8.66 7.00
N ASP A 78 15.74 8.83 8.31
CA ASP A 78 16.74 8.27 9.24
C ASP A 78 16.73 6.73 9.29
N PHE A 79 15.63 6.07 8.93
CA PHE A 79 15.50 4.62 8.96
C PHE A 79 15.72 3.94 7.59
N ILE A 80 15.81 4.71 6.51
CA ILE A 80 16.04 4.23 5.14
C ILE A 80 17.05 5.12 4.38
N PRO A 81 18.22 5.41 4.97
CA PRO A 81 19.15 6.41 4.43
C PRO A 81 19.67 6.06 3.03
N ASP A 82 19.70 4.78 2.66
CA ASP A 82 20.26 4.33 1.39
C ASP A 82 19.37 4.60 0.17
N ARG A 83 18.09 4.92 0.35
CA ARG A 83 17.19 5.36 -0.75
C ARG A 83 17.39 6.82 -1.18
N TYR A 84 18.09 7.60 -0.35
CA TYR A 84 18.16 9.06 -0.46
C TYR A 84 19.59 9.60 -0.60
N LYS A 85 20.55 8.71 -0.88
CA LYS A 85 21.93 9.06 -1.26
C LYS A 85 22.05 9.26 -2.77
#